data_AF-A0A9W2YVT0-F1
#
_entry.id   AF-A0A9W2YVT0-F1
#
_cell.length_a   1.000
_cell.length_b   1.000
_cell.length_c   1.000
_cell.angle_alpha   90.00
_cell.angle_beta   90.00
_cell.angle_gamma   90.00
#
_symmetry.space_group_name_H-M   'P 1'
#
loop_
_entity.id
_entity.type
_entity.pdbx_description
1 polymer ?
#
loop_
_entity_poly.entity_id
_entity_poly.type
_entity_poly.pdbx_seq_one_letter_code
_entity_poly.pdbx_strand_id
1 'polypeptide(L)'
;MFILFTLLLFVENTQLQKIILYKYQENFKTNCTSSFVHKKDQIIFSSQIKTSADNSPGDSILVENIQYDLKRKNSVYEPFCYVFFNGCLQSSDKICYCLSTEHPDVFDIIINVTAFSHFSEAKLRGQMKYLEKIVYSEEISFPTIYDPNKTEVVLNINSKPVDTDKCAVIVNATDQVVIFFNLKHVFDIPFTLRVYDVLKEEHYESDSIFLIHVTEIETRQVYTFKYTVCNLQEYSKNFTCYIDTGRENKLHKVHTQTPDYALATSGLIISTITLLILLMQFLMRSFQKRLQKIEKDMNRRKFFSSIHKIDDESPMEGERKVYEQIPLNGI
;
A
#
# COMPACT_ATOMS: atom_id res chain seq x y z
N MET A 1 -65.88 -45.10 14.14
CA MET A 1 -64.59 -44.96 13.43
C MET A 1 -64.56 -43.65 12.63
N PHE A 2 -64.79 -42.51 13.29
CA PHE A 2 -64.78 -41.16 12.66
C PHE A 2 -64.17 -40.08 13.57
N ILE A 3 -63.87 -40.41 14.83
CA ILE A 3 -63.35 -39.48 15.84
C ILE A 3 -61.81 -39.43 15.84
N LEU A 4 -61.14 -40.39 15.18
CA LEU A 4 -59.68 -40.45 15.11
C LEU A 4 -59.07 -39.60 13.98
N PHE A 5 -59.88 -39.07 13.06
CA PHE A 5 -59.40 -38.31 11.90
C PHE A 5 -59.40 -36.79 12.13
N THR A 6 -60.21 -36.28 13.06
CA THR A 6 -60.27 -34.86 13.41
C THR A 6 -59.18 -34.41 14.41
N LEU A 7 -58.57 -35.35 15.14
CA LEU A 7 -57.49 -35.04 16.09
C LEU A 7 -56.10 -34.87 15.43
N LEU A 8 -55.97 -35.21 14.14
CA LEU A 8 -54.71 -35.09 13.37
C LEU A 8 -54.63 -33.79 12.54
N LEU A 9 -55.65 -32.92 12.58
CA LEU A 9 -55.67 -31.66 11.82
C LEU A 9 -55.48 -30.40 12.68
N PHE A 10 -55.35 -30.53 14.00
CA PHE A 10 -54.73 -29.50 14.83
C PHE A 10 -53.20 -29.70 14.84
N VAL A 11 -52.59 -29.72 13.65
CA VAL A 11 -51.25 -29.16 13.53
C VAL A 11 -51.48 -27.67 13.71
N GLU A 12 -51.49 -27.23 14.98
CA GLU A 12 -51.43 -25.82 15.31
C GLU A 12 -50.31 -25.26 14.44
N ASN A 13 -50.71 -24.41 13.50
CA ASN A 13 -49.81 -23.57 12.74
C ASN A 13 -49.27 -22.55 13.74
N THR A 14 -48.48 -23.02 14.71
CA THR A 14 -47.81 -22.19 15.69
C THR A 14 -46.97 -21.25 14.85
N GLN A 15 -47.33 -19.96 14.83
CA GLN A 15 -46.57 -18.94 14.14
C GLN A 15 -45.18 -18.91 14.76
N LEU A 16 -44.28 -19.68 14.16
CA LEU A 16 -42.96 -19.92 14.72
C LEU A 16 -42.15 -18.67 14.49
N GLN A 17 -41.85 -17.99 15.58
CA GLN A 17 -40.83 -16.96 15.57
C GLN A 17 -39.51 -17.54 15.11
N LYS A 18 -38.86 -16.84 14.18
CA LYS A 18 -37.68 -17.35 13.51
C LYS A 18 -36.68 -16.25 13.23
N ILE A 19 -35.41 -16.57 13.44
CA ILE A 19 -34.27 -15.77 12.99
C ILE A 19 -33.58 -16.56 11.89
N ILE A 20 -33.51 -15.98 10.69
CA ILE A 20 -32.81 -16.55 9.55
C ILE A 20 -31.59 -15.69 9.29
N LEU A 21 -30.41 -16.19 9.68
CA LEU A 21 -29.14 -15.54 9.37
C LEU A 21 -28.67 -16.03 7.99
N TYR A 22 -28.41 -15.11 7.06
CA TYR A 22 -27.92 -15.43 5.72
C TYR A 22 -26.40 -15.36 5.66
N LYS A 23 -25.82 -16.07 4.68
CA LYS A 23 -24.39 -15.96 4.39
C LYS A 23 -24.02 -14.51 4.07
N TYR A 24 -22.81 -14.12 4.42
CA TYR A 24 -22.32 -12.78 4.14
C TYR A 24 -22.26 -12.51 2.64
N GLN A 25 -22.40 -11.24 2.28
CA GLN A 25 -22.13 -10.76 0.93
C GLN A 25 -20.66 -10.34 0.84
N GLU A 26 -20.02 -10.72 -0.27
CA GLU A 26 -18.66 -10.33 -0.59
C GLU A 26 -18.65 -8.86 -1.02
N ASN A 27 -18.27 -7.97 -0.10
CA ASN A 27 -18.10 -6.55 -0.36
C ASN A 27 -16.62 -6.16 -0.20
N PHE A 28 -15.81 -6.61 -1.15
CA PHE A 28 -14.39 -6.28 -1.21
C PHE A 28 -14.24 -4.80 -1.58
N LYS A 29 -13.65 -4.01 -0.68
CA LYS A 29 -13.16 -2.66 -0.99
C LYS A 29 -11.78 -2.73 -1.63
N THR A 30 -11.06 -3.82 -1.40
CA THR A 30 -9.79 -4.13 -2.03
C THR A 30 -10.00 -4.95 -3.31
N ASN A 31 -9.01 -4.97 -4.20
CA ASN A 31 -9.00 -5.88 -5.35
C ASN A 31 -8.62 -7.33 -4.95
N CYS A 32 -8.61 -7.67 -3.65
CA CYS A 32 -8.41 -9.03 -3.17
C CYS A 32 -9.73 -9.81 -3.31
N THR A 33 -9.97 -10.44 -4.46
CA THR A 33 -11.24 -11.14 -4.71
C THR A 33 -11.40 -12.47 -3.97
N SER A 34 -10.34 -12.98 -3.34
CA SER A 34 -10.30 -14.32 -2.77
C SER A 34 -10.28 -14.34 -1.23
N SER A 35 -10.00 -13.20 -0.57
CA SER A 35 -10.07 -13.06 0.88
C SER A 35 -10.22 -11.61 1.29
N PHE A 36 -10.92 -11.40 2.41
CA PHE A 36 -11.00 -10.10 3.05
C PHE A 36 -9.65 -9.71 3.67
N VAL A 37 -9.30 -8.43 3.58
CA VAL A 37 -8.08 -7.85 4.16
C VAL A 37 -8.39 -7.10 5.44
N HIS A 38 -7.58 -7.37 6.46
CA HIS A 38 -7.65 -6.76 7.78
C HIS A 38 -7.80 -5.23 7.71
N LYS A 39 -8.84 -4.70 8.36
CA LYS A 39 -9.18 -3.26 8.48
C LYS A 39 -9.55 -2.55 7.17
N LYS A 40 -9.54 -3.22 6.02
CA LYS A 40 -9.82 -2.60 4.73
C LYS A 40 -11.20 -2.95 4.20
N ASP A 41 -11.52 -4.23 4.23
CA ASP A 41 -12.80 -4.71 3.72
C ASP A 41 -13.90 -4.69 4.79
N GLN A 42 -15.14 -4.77 4.32
CA GLN A 42 -16.32 -4.88 5.16
C GLN A 42 -17.03 -6.20 4.89
N ILE A 43 -17.51 -6.83 5.95
CA ILE A 43 -18.29 -8.06 5.88
C ILE A 43 -19.72 -7.67 6.25
N ILE A 44 -20.65 -7.93 5.34
CA ILE A 44 -22.07 -7.61 5.53
C ILE A 44 -22.83 -8.91 5.65
N PHE A 45 -23.41 -9.16 6.82
CA PHE A 45 -24.41 -10.21 6.99
C PHE A 45 -25.80 -9.59 6.96
N SER A 46 -26.74 -10.33 6.40
CA SER A 46 -28.16 -10.02 6.48
C SER A 46 -28.84 -11.09 7.31
N SER A 47 -29.84 -10.70 8.09
CA SER A 47 -30.67 -11.62 8.83
C SER A 47 -32.12 -11.19 8.75
N GLN A 48 -33.03 -12.12 8.54
CA GLN A 48 -34.46 -11.85 8.53
C GLN A 48 -35.12 -12.41 9.77
N ILE A 49 -36.02 -11.62 10.34
CA ILE A 49 -36.61 -11.88 11.64
C ILE A 49 -38.10 -11.82 11.48
N LYS A 50 -38.75 -12.96 11.72
CA LYS A 50 -40.20 -13.06 11.72
C LYS A 50 -40.70 -13.08 13.15
N THR A 51 -41.46 -12.07 13.51
CA THR A 51 -42.19 -12.00 14.79
C THR A 51 -43.59 -12.59 14.61
N SER A 52 -44.21 -13.06 15.69
CA SER A 52 -45.59 -13.52 15.62
C SER A 52 -46.49 -12.29 15.54
N ALA A 53 -47.00 -11.99 14.36
CA ALA A 53 -48.04 -10.99 14.19
C ALA A 53 -49.39 -11.59 14.58
N ASP A 54 -49.67 -11.63 15.89
CA ASP A 54 -51.06 -11.49 16.27
C ASP A 54 -51.40 -10.00 16.07
N ASN A 55 -51.97 -9.73 14.90
CA ASN A 55 -52.32 -8.42 14.36
C ASN A 55 -53.46 -7.73 15.13
N SER A 56 -53.51 -7.87 16.45
CA SER A 56 -54.37 -7.04 17.28
C SER A 56 -53.79 -5.63 17.29
N PRO A 57 -54.47 -4.62 16.72
CA PRO A 57 -54.02 -3.23 16.83
C PRO A 57 -54.01 -2.86 18.32
N GLY A 58 -52.81 -2.85 18.91
CA GLY A 58 -52.60 -2.62 20.34
C GLY A 58 -51.64 -3.60 21.02
N ASP A 59 -51.40 -4.78 20.44
CA ASP A 59 -50.39 -5.70 20.95
C ASP A 59 -49.00 -5.24 20.50
N SER A 60 -48.26 -4.71 21.46
CA SER A 60 -46.90 -4.24 21.25
C SER A 60 -46.02 -5.44 20.89
N ILE A 61 -45.14 -5.29 19.89
CA ILE A 61 -44.12 -6.29 19.56
C ILE A 61 -43.39 -6.67 20.84
N LEU A 62 -43.63 -7.88 21.36
CA LEU A 62 -43.04 -8.37 22.63
C LEU A 62 -41.55 -8.74 22.49
N VAL A 63 -40.97 -8.51 21.31
CA VAL A 63 -39.54 -8.66 21.08
C VAL A 63 -38.86 -7.37 21.49
N GLU A 64 -38.24 -7.37 22.67
CA GLU A 64 -37.55 -6.19 23.20
C GLU A 64 -36.26 -5.90 22.43
N ASN A 65 -35.45 -6.94 22.19
CA ASN A 65 -34.17 -6.84 21.53
C ASN A 65 -33.77 -8.14 20.83
N ILE A 66 -32.87 -7.99 19.88
CA ILE A 66 -32.19 -9.08 19.21
C ILE A 66 -30.71 -8.86 19.35
N GLN A 67 -30.04 -9.89 19.85
CA GLN A 67 -28.63 -9.91 20.14
C GLN A 67 -27.95 -10.84 19.13
N TYR A 68 -26.83 -10.42 18.58
CA TYR A 68 -25.96 -11.32 17.85
C TYR A 68 -24.75 -11.62 18.72
N ASP A 69 -24.43 -12.90 18.83
CA ASP A 69 -23.28 -13.38 19.57
C ASP A 69 -22.19 -13.85 18.63
N LEU A 70 -20.95 -13.62 19.04
CA LEU A 70 -19.77 -14.10 18.36
C LEU A 70 -19.04 -15.14 19.23
N LYS A 71 -18.65 -16.26 18.62
CA LYS A 71 -17.79 -17.26 19.24
C LYS A 71 -16.53 -17.44 18.42
N ARG A 72 -15.38 -17.11 19.00
CA ARG A 72 -14.06 -17.35 18.41
C ARG A 72 -13.63 -18.80 18.65
N LYS A 73 -12.56 -19.22 17.97
CA LYS A 73 -11.96 -20.54 18.18
C LYS A 73 -11.60 -20.72 19.66
N ASN A 74 -12.15 -21.75 20.29
CA ASN A 74 -11.97 -22.09 21.71
C ASN A 74 -12.48 -21.03 22.71
N SER A 75 -13.39 -20.13 22.32
CA SER A 75 -14.06 -19.20 23.25
C SER A 75 -15.51 -19.60 23.54
N VAL A 76 -16.11 -18.94 24.52
CA VAL A 76 -17.58 -18.92 24.70
C VAL A 76 -18.20 -17.89 23.75
N TYR A 77 -19.53 -17.93 23.63
CA TYR A 77 -20.28 -16.88 22.94
C TYR A 77 -20.23 -15.60 23.76
N GLU A 78 -19.84 -14.50 23.09
CA GLU A 78 -19.82 -13.16 23.67
C GLU A 78 -20.79 -12.26 22.88
N PRO A 79 -21.53 -11.37 23.54
CA PRO A 79 -22.39 -10.43 22.83
C PRO A 79 -21.59 -9.55 21.88
N PHE A 80 -21.99 -9.52 20.62
CA PHE A 80 -21.32 -8.77 19.56
C PHE A 80 -22.05 -7.48 19.22
N CYS A 81 -23.37 -7.55 19.01
CA CYS A 81 -24.20 -6.36 18.79
C CYS A 81 -25.66 -6.59 19.20
N TYR A 82 -26.40 -5.50 19.37
CA TYR A 82 -27.79 -5.50 19.76
C TYR A 82 -28.62 -4.61 18.84
N VAL A 83 -29.84 -5.03 18.57
CA VAL A 83 -30.84 -4.25 17.85
C VAL A 83 -32.10 -4.19 18.71
N PHE A 84 -32.55 -2.96 18.99
CA PHE A 84 -33.80 -2.70 19.70
C PHE A 84 -34.92 -2.46 18.69
N PHE A 85 -36.06 -3.13 18.89
CA PHE A 85 -37.16 -3.14 17.92
C PHE A 85 -38.11 -1.96 18.00
N ASN A 86 -37.86 -0.99 18.90
CA ASN A 86 -38.72 0.16 19.10
C ASN A 86 -38.66 1.11 17.87
N GLY A 87 -39.43 0.75 16.83
CA GLY A 87 -39.61 1.51 15.59
C GLY A 87 -38.54 1.35 14.51
N CYS A 88 -37.67 0.33 14.55
CA CYS A 88 -36.56 0.11 13.60
C CYS A 88 -36.00 1.40 12.99
N LEU A 89 -35.53 2.30 13.85
CA LEU A 89 -35.02 3.60 13.44
C LEU A 89 -33.75 3.37 12.60
N GLN A 90 -33.81 3.76 11.33
CA GLN A 90 -32.75 3.59 10.31
C GLN A 90 -31.48 4.40 10.63
N SER A 91 -30.73 4.01 11.64
CA SER A 91 -29.39 4.56 11.88
C SER A 91 -28.35 3.59 11.34
N SER A 92 -27.82 3.88 10.16
CA SER A 92 -26.81 3.09 9.45
C SER A 92 -25.41 3.10 10.10
N ASP A 93 -25.20 3.97 11.09
CA ASP A 93 -23.86 4.20 11.68
C ASP A 93 -23.47 3.15 12.72
N LYS A 94 -24.37 2.21 13.02
CA LYS A 94 -24.14 1.12 13.97
C LYS A 94 -23.67 -0.14 13.23
N ILE A 95 -22.91 -0.99 13.95
CA ILE A 95 -22.50 -2.31 13.45
C ILE A 95 -23.72 -3.14 13.05
N CYS A 96 -24.81 -3.03 13.81
CA CYS A 96 -26.07 -3.71 13.52
C CYS A 96 -27.21 -2.72 13.52
N TYR A 97 -28.04 -2.78 12.48
CA TYR A 97 -29.22 -1.92 12.34
C TYR A 97 -30.38 -2.69 11.72
N CYS A 98 -31.60 -2.22 11.99
CA CYS A 98 -32.84 -2.80 11.49
C CYS A 98 -33.39 -2.00 10.32
N LEU A 99 -34.01 -2.71 9.38
CA LEU A 99 -34.81 -2.19 8.29
C LEU A 99 -36.19 -2.86 8.35
N SER A 100 -37.24 -2.03 8.28
CA SER A 100 -38.61 -2.53 8.12
C SER A 100 -38.81 -3.09 6.71
N THR A 101 -39.62 -4.14 6.57
CA THR A 101 -40.01 -4.70 5.27
C THR A 101 -41.45 -4.32 4.90
N GLU A 102 -41.94 -4.75 3.73
CA GLU A 102 -43.35 -4.60 3.35
C GLU A 102 -44.31 -5.37 4.28
N HIS A 103 -43.80 -6.42 4.94
CA HIS A 103 -44.56 -7.21 5.91
C HIS A 103 -44.30 -6.67 7.33
N PRO A 104 -45.34 -6.27 8.08
CA PRO A 104 -45.19 -5.63 9.39
C PRO A 104 -44.63 -6.56 10.47
N ASP A 105 -44.63 -7.86 10.23
CA ASP A 105 -44.12 -8.92 11.11
C ASP A 105 -42.71 -9.40 10.72
N VAL A 106 -42.14 -8.82 9.66
CA VAL A 106 -40.84 -9.22 9.13
C VAL A 106 -39.90 -8.02 9.10
N PHE A 107 -38.71 -8.23 9.64
CA PHE A 107 -37.67 -7.22 9.75
C PHE A 107 -36.36 -7.76 9.23
N ASP A 108 -35.62 -6.92 8.51
CA ASP A 108 -34.28 -7.24 8.06
C ASP A 108 -33.26 -6.56 8.99
N ILE A 109 -32.32 -7.34 9.50
CA ILE A 109 -31.19 -6.85 10.25
C ILE A 109 -29.95 -6.93 9.37
N ILE A 110 -29.25 -5.82 9.27
CA ILE A 110 -27.96 -5.75 8.59
C ILE A 110 -26.87 -5.65 9.64
N ILE A 111 -25.83 -6.48 9.50
CA ILE A 111 -24.64 -6.50 10.34
C ILE A 111 -23.47 -6.10 9.45
N ASN A 112 -23.06 -4.85 9.53
CA ASN A 112 -21.96 -4.28 8.76
C ASN A 112 -20.73 -4.13 9.67
N VAL A 113 -19.76 -5.03 9.50
CA VAL A 113 -18.56 -5.10 10.35
C VAL A 113 -17.29 -4.98 9.51
N THR A 114 -16.33 -4.19 9.99
CA THR A 114 -14.98 -4.15 9.43
C THR A 114 -14.28 -5.50 9.58
N ALA A 115 -13.63 -6.00 8.53
CA ALA A 115 -12.91 -7.26 8.56
C ALA A 115 -11.70 -7.19 9.51
N PHE A 116 -11.83 -7.68 10.74
CA PHE A 116 -10.71 -7.79 11.68
C PHE A 116 -10.18 -9.24 11.74
N SER A 117 -8.86 -9.41 11.79
CA SER A 117 -8.23 -10.74 11.68
C SER A 117 -8.57 -11.66 12.86
N HIS A 118 -8.93 -11.11 14.01
CA HIS A 118 -9.40 -11.87 15.17
C HIS A 118 -10.85 -12.37 15.05
N PHE A 119 -11.58 -11.95 14.02
CA PHE A 119 -12.89 -12.50 13.65
C PHE A 119 -12.80 -13.58 12.58
N SER A 120 -11.61 -13.85 12.02
CA SER A 120 -11.41 -14.89 11.01
C SER A 120 -11.96 -16.22 11.52
N GLU A 121 -12.85 -16.85 10.74
CA GLU A 121 -13.51 -18.12 11.07
C GLU A 121 -14.31 -18.14 12.39
N ALA A 122 -14.59 -16.97 12.98
CA ALA A 122 -15.45 -16.88 14.16
C ALA A 122 -16.91 -17.22 13.78
N LYS A 123 -17.69 -17.72 14.72
CA LYS A 123 -19.09 -18.10 14.50
C LYS A 123 -20.04 -17.02 15.00
N LEU A 124 -20.97 -16.62 14.14
CA LEU A 124 -22.05 -15.69 14.40
C LEU A 124 -23.36 -16.43 14.63
N ARG A 125 -24.14 -16.01 15.61
CA ARG A 125 -25.50 -16.53 15.86
C ARG A 125 -26.40 -15.41 16.36
N GLY A 126 -27.61 -15.32 15.82
CA GLY A 126 -28.66 -14.46 16.33
C GLY A 126 -29.40 -15.10 17.49
N GLN A 127 -29.77 -14.28 18.47
CA GLN A 127 -30.55 -14.63 19.64
C GLN A 127 -31.67 -13.60 19.80
N MET A 128 -32.89 -14.08 19.99
CA MET A 128 -34.06 -13.25 20.29
C MET A 128 -34.70 -13.76 21.56
N LYS A 129 -34.99 -12.85 22.49
CA LYS A 129 -35.79 -13.16 23.67
C LYS A 129 -37.24 -12.81 23.39
N TYR A 130 -38.13 -13.77 23.59
CA TYR A 130 -39.57 -13.57 23.49
C TYR A 130 -40.25 -14.23 24.69
N LEU A 131 -40.91 -13.41 25.50
CA LEU A 131 -41.43 -13.85 26.80
C LEU A 131 -40.31 -14.51 27.63
N GLU A 132 -40.52 -15.76 28.05
CA GLU A 132 -39.54 -16.56 28.79
C GLU A 132 -38.73 -17.53 27.91
N LYS A 133 -38.88 -17.45 26.57
CA LYS A 133 -38.19 -18.32 25.61
C LYS A 133 -37.09 -17.55 24.89
N ILE A 134 -36.03 -18.29 24.56
CA ILE A 134 -34.93 -17.79 23.73
C ILE A 134 -34.96 -18.55 22.41
N VAL A 135 -35.02 -17.80 21.31
CA VAL A 135 -34.95 -18.33 19.95
C VAL A 135 -33.56 -18.06 19.39
N TYR A 136 -32.94 -19.07 18.80
CA TYR A 136 -31.62 -18.97 18.20
C TYR A 136 -31.70 -19.16 16.68
N SER A 137 -30.85 -18.44 15.94
CA SER A 137 -30.59 -18.76 14.53
C SER A 137 -29.64 -19.97 14.40
N GLU A 138 -29.49 -20.45 13.16
CA GLU A 138 -28.34 -21.27 12.80
C GLU A 138 -27.03 -20.46 12.92
N GLU A 139 -25.91 -21.15 13.11
CA GLU A 139 -24.58 -20.56 13.17
C GLU A 139 -24.01 -20.34 11.76
N ILE A 140 -23.45 -19.16 11.52
CA ILE A 140 -22.67 -18.88 10.30
C ILE A 140 -21.25 -18.51 10.67
N SER A 141 -20.28 -19.04 9.93
CA SER A 141 -18.88 -18.69 10.14
C SER A 141 -18.51 -17.43 9.36
N PHE A 142 -17.73 -16.56 9.97
CA PHE A 142 -17.03 -15.49 9.30
C PHE A 142 -16.06 -16.08 8.26
N PRO A 143 -15.80 -15.34 7.16
CA PRO A 143 -14.78 -15.72 6.20
C PRO A 143 -13.39 -15.74 6.84
N THR A 144 -12.44 -16.32 6.11
CA THR A 144 -11.01 -16.10 6.37
C THR A 144 -10.68 -14.62 6.16
N ILE A 145 -9.95 -14.04 7.10
CA ILE A 145 -9.52 -12.64 7.03
C ILE A 145 -8.00 -12.58 7.13
N TYR A 146 -7.39 -12.07 6.07
CA TYR A 146 -5.95 -11.94 5.97
C TYR A 146 -5.40 -10.82 6.83
N ASP A 147 -4.30 -11.10 7.53
CA ASP A 147 -3.56 -10.12 8.30
C ASP A 147 -2.18 -9.89 7.66
N PRO A 148 -1.97 -8.77 6.95
CA PRO A 148 -0.68 -8.43 6.33
C PRO A 148 0.49 -8.34 7.32
N ASN A 149 0.21 -8.23 8.62
CA ASN A 149 1.25 -8.20 9.65
C ASN A 149 1.76 -9.59 10.04
N LYS A 150 1.01 -10.64 9.72
CA LYS A 150 1.37 -12.04 9.99
C LYS A 150 2.11 -12.72 8.84
N THR A 151 2.28 -12.03 7.71
CA THR A 151 3.07 -12.52 6.59
C THR A 151 4.51 -12.72 7.02
N GLU A 152 4.99 -13.95 6.97
CA GLU A 152 6.38 -14.29 7.25
C GLU A 152 7.12 -14.47 5.93
N VAL A 153 8.27 -13.82 5.82
CA VAL A 153 9.20 -14.01 4.71
C VAL A 153 10.25 -15.03 5.11
N VAL A 154 10.48 -16.02 4.25
CA VAL A 154 11.61 -16.93 4.36
C VAL A 154 12.53 -16.70 3.17
N LEU A 155 13.77 -16.33 3.48
CA LEU A 155 14.85 -16.28 2.50
C LEU A 155 15.87 -17.38 2.83
N ASN A 156 16.16 -18.25 1.86
CA ASN A 156 17.30 -19.15 1.93
C ASN A 156 18.28 -18.83 0.80
N ILE A 157 19.57 -18.82 1.12
CA ILE A 157 20.64 -18.70 0.13
C ILE A 157 21.54 -19.91 0.29
N ASN A 158 21.71 -20.70 -0.78
CA ASN A 158 22.41 -21.98 -0.76
C ASN A 158 21.92 -22.91 0.38
N SER A 159 20.59 -23.02 0.51
CA SER A 159 19.91 -23.82 1.54
C SER A 159 20.14 -23.37 2.99
N LYS A 160 20.73 -22.19 3.22
CA LYS A 160 20.89 -21.61 4.56
C LYS A 160 19.85 -20.50 4.78
N PRO A 161 19.12 -20.51 5.91
CA PRO A 161 18.19 -19.45 6.24
C PRO A 161 18.95 -18.14 6.49
N VAL A 162 18.35 -17.04 6.04
CA VAL A 162 18.92 -15.70 6.14
C VAL A 162 17.96 -14.80 6.93
N ASP A 163 18.51 -14.07 7.89
CA ASP A 163 17.79 -13.02 8.61
C ASP A 163 17.56 -11.83 7.66
N THR A 164 16.30 -11.56 7.34
CA THR A 164 15.91 -10.48 6.42
C THR A 164 16.17 -9.08 7.01
N ASP A 165 16.21 -8.95 8.33
CA ASP A 165 16.48 -7.66 8.99
C ASP A 165 17.97 -7.30 8.96
N LYS A 166 18.85 -8.31 8.82
CA LYS A 166 20.31 -8.19 8.77
C LYS A 166 20.91 -9.02 7.64
N CYS A 167 20.45 -8.76 6.43
CA CYS A 167 20.76 -9.61 5.31
C CYS A 167 22.17 -9.35 4.71
N ALA A 168 23.18 -9.99 5.31
CA ALA A 168 24.54 -10.05 4.78
C ALA A 168 25.01 -11.51 4.81
N VAL A 169 25.32 -12.07 3.65
CA VAL A 169 25.64 -13.49 3.49
C VAL A 169 26.96 -13.66 2.76
N ILE A 170 27.80 -14.57 3.27
CA ILE A 170 29.04 -14.97 2.62
C ILE A 170 28.83 -16.37 2.01
N VAL A 171 29.02 -16.48 0.70
CA VAL A 171 28.96 -17.72 -0.09
C VAL A 171 30.35 -18.08 -0.59
N ASN A 172 30.57 -19.32 -1.02
CA ASN A 172 31.84 -19.68 -1.63
C ASN A 172 31.87 -19.19 -3.08
N ALA A 173 33.01 -18.65 -3.50
CA ALA A 173 33.21 -18.05 -4.81
C ALA A 173 33.18 -19.01 -6.02
N THR A 174 33.04 -20.32 -5.78
CA THR A 174 32.95 -21.36 -6.80
C THR A 174 31.54 -21.96 -6.88
N ASP A 175 30.67 -21.60 -5.95
CA ASP A 175 29.35 -22.21 -5.84
C ASP A 175 28.35 -21.38 -6.64
N GLN A 176 27.47 -22.05 -7.39
CA GLN A 176 26.25 -21.40 -7.85
C GLN A 176 25.45 -20.92 -6.64
N VAL A 177 24.93 -19.70 -6.75
CA VAL A 177 24.13 -19.09 -5.70
C VAL A 177 22.66 -19.33 -6.02
N VAL A 178 22.02 -20.14 -5.18
CA VAL A 178 20.60 -20.46 -5.25
C VAL A 178 19.87 -19.65 -4.19
N ILE A 179 19.08 -18.70 -4.64
CA ILE A 179 18.23 -17.85 -3.81
C ILE A 179 16.82 -18.42 -3.85
N PHE A 180 16.28 -18.75 -2.68
CA PHE A 180 14.90 -19.21 -2.50
C PHE A 180 14.16 -18.22 -1.61
N PHE A 181 13.25 -17.46 -2.21
CA PHE A 181 12.44 -16.43 -1.55
C PHE A 181 10.99 -16.91 -1.48
N ASN A 182 10.44 -17.04 -0.27
CA ASN A 182 9.13 -17.65 -0.03
C ASN A 182 8.31 -16.83 0.98
N LEU A 183 6.99 -16.77 0.78
CA LEU A 183 6.03 -16.24 1.75
C LEU A 183 5.30 -17.38 2.45
N LYS A 184 5.20 -17.27 3.76
CA LYS A 184 4.32 -18.13 4.58
C LYS A 184 3.08 -17.36 5.02
N HIS A 185 2.03 -18.13 5.33
CA HIS A 185 0.76 -17.61 5.85
C HIS A 185 0.01 -16.67 4.91
N VAL A 186 0.20 -16.82 3.60
CA VAL A 186 -0.53 -16.10 2.55
C VAL A 186 -1.43 -17.10 1.82
N PHE A 187 -2.51 -17.53 2.48
CA PHE A 187 -3.44 -18.50 1.90
C PHE A 187 -4.43 -17.77 1.00
N ASP A 188 -4.55 -18.23 -0.25
CA ASP A 188 -5.58 -17.85 -1.21
C ASP A 188 -5.74 -16.35 -1.44
N ILE A 189 -4.63 -15.61 -1.57
CA ILE A 189 -4.65 -14.15 -1.82
C ILE A 189 -3.70 -13.82 -2.96
N PRO A 190 -4.05 -12.88 -3.87
CA PRO A 190 -3.12 -12.43 -4.89
C PRO A 190 -1.92 -11.75 -4.24
N PHE A 191 -0.72 -12.14 -4.61
CA PHE A 191 0.51 -11.45 -4.24
C PHE A 191 1.51 -11.58 -5.37
N THR A 192 2.55 -10.75 -5.32
CA THR A 192 3.63 -10.73 -6.29
C THR A 192 4.95 -10.67 -5.55
N LEU A 193 5.85 -11.59 -5.86
CA LEU A 193 7.24 -11.61 -5.42
C LEU A 193 8.14 -11.00 -6.49
N ARG A 194 9.10 -10.18 -6.06
CA ARG A 194 10.12 -9.60 -6.93
C ARG A 194 11.51 -9.71 -6.31
N VAL A 195 12.48 -10.08 -7.13
CA VAL A 195 13.91 -10.01 -6.82
C VAL A 195 14.55 -9.07 -7.83
N TYR A 196 15.18 -8.00 -7.35
CA TYR A 196 15.89 -7.03 -8.17
C TYR A 196 17.38 -7.14 -7.93
N ASP A 197 18.12 -7.49 -8.98
CA ASP A 197 19.58 -7.44 -9.01
C ASP A 197 20.02 -5.99 -9.26
N VAL A 198 20.58 -5.35 -8.23
CA VAL A 198 20.89 -3.92 -8.28
C VAL A 198 22.07 -3.62 -9.23
N LEU A 199 23.05 -4.52 -9.35
CA LEU A 199 24.23 -4.24 -10.18
C LEU A 199 24.00 -4.60 -11.65
N LYS A 200 23.17 -5.62 -11.92
CA LYS A 200 22.82 -6.01 -13.30
C LYS A 200 21.60 -5.26 -13.83
N GLU A 201 20.88 -4.53 -12.98
CA GLU A 201 19.61 -3.86 -13.28
C GLU A 201 18.52 -4.82 -13.79
N GLU A 202 18.59 -6.09 -13.40
CA GLU A 202 17.64 -7.13 -13.78
C GLU A 202 16.60 -7.36 -12.69
N HIS A 203 15.37 -7.70 -13.07
CA HIS A 203 14.33 -8.08 -12.13
C HIS A 203 13.68 -9.40 -12.51
N TYR A 204 13.30 -10.14 -11.48
CA TYR A 204 12.62 -11.43 -11.56
C TYR A 204 11.32 -11.31 -10.77
N GLU A 205 10.23 -11.81 -11.34
CA GLU A 205 8.89 -11.70 -10.76
C GLU A 205 8.19 -13.05 -10.72
N SER A 206 7.38 -13.28 -9.70
CA SER A 206 6.54 -14.47 -9.59
C SER A 206 5.26 -14.18 -8.81
N ASP A 207 4.14 -14.69 -9.31
CA ASP A 207 2.86 -14.72 -8.58
C ASP A 207 2.68 -16.03 -7.77
N SER A 208 3.72 -16.86 -7.70
CA SER A 208 3.77 -18.06 -6.85
C SER A 208 4.30 -17.71 -5.46
N ILE A 209 3.87 -18.45 -4.42
CA ILE A 209 4.26 -18.23 -3.01
C ILE A 209 5.79 -18.27 -2.82
N PHE A 210 6.53 -18.81 -3.79
CA PHE A 210 7.98 -18.84 -3.82
C PHE A 210 8.53 -18.36 -5.17
N LEU A 211 9.74 -17.80 -5.12
CA LEU A 211 10.56 -17.41 -6.26
C LEU A 211 11.96 -18.01 -6.06
N ILE A 212 12.45 -18.73 -7.08
CA ILE A 212 13.80 -19.30 -7.10
C ILE A 212 14.62 -18.57 -8.14
N HIS A 213 15.79 -18.07 -7.74
CA HIS A 213 16.74 -17.44 -8.64
C HIS A 213 18.11 -18.11 -8.48
N VAL A 214 18.70 -18.55 -9.58
CA VAL A 214 20.01 -19.19 -9.63
C VAL A 214 20.97 -18.30 -10.41
N THR A 215 22.12 -18.00 -9.83
CA THR A 215 23.07 -17.02 -10.38
C THR A 215 24.50 -17.35 -9.98
N GLU A 216 25.46 -16.71 -10.65
CA GLU A 216 26.88 -16.75 -10.31
C GLU A 216 27.32 -15.36 -9.82
N ILE A 217 28.06 -15.32 -8.71
CA ILE A 217 28.54 -14.09 -8.08
C ILE A 217 30.07 -14.16 -8.05
N GLU A 218 30.73 -13.15 -8.64
CA GLU A 218 32.21 -13.12 -8.72
C GLU A 218 32.86 -12.57 -7.44
N THR A 219 32.35 -11.44 -6.95
CA THR A 219 32.88 -10.72 -5.77
C THR A 219 31.75 -10.44 -4.79
N ARG A 220 30.87 -9.50 -5.15
CA ARG A 220 29.76 -9.03 -4.33
C ARG A 220 28.56 -8.67 -5.20
N GLN A 221 27.37 -9.05 -4.74
CA GLN A 221 26.10 -8.74 -5.38
C GLN A 221 25.12 -8.13 -4.38
N VAL A 222 24.25 -7.24 -4.86
CA VAL A 222 23.21 -6.63 -4.05
C VAL A 222 21.85 -6.98 -4.64
N TYR A 223 21.00 -7.61 -3.84
CA TYR A 223 19.64 -7.97 -4.22
C TYR A 223 18.63 -7.22 -3.38
N THR A 224 17.60 -6.66 -4.01
CA THR A 224 16.41 -6.14 -3.33
C THR A 224 15.26 -7.10 -3.52
N PHE A 225 14.76 -7.63 -2.42
CA PHE A 225 13.59 -8.49 -2.37
C PHE A 225 12.37 -7.63 -2.07
N LYS A 226 11.28 -7.85 -2.79
CA LYS A 226 10.02 -7.16 -2.58
C LYS A 226 8.88 -8.15 -2.68
N TYR A 227 7.91 -8.04 -1.78
CA TYR A 227 6.61 -8.64 -2.00
C TYR A 227 5.52 -7.58 -1.94
N THR A 228 4.43 -7.82 -2.65
CA THR A 228 3.25 -6.94 -2.67
C THR A 228 2.02 -7.82 -2.57
N VAL A 229 1.10 -7.49 -1.67
CA VAL A 229 -0.15 -8.24 -1.49
C VAL A 229 -1.30 -7.45 -2.10
N CYS A 230 -2.08 -8.10 -2.96
CA CYS A 230 -3.21 -7.55 -3.71
C CYS A 230 -2.93 -6.24 -4.45
N ASN A 231 -1.69 -6.03 -4.91
CA ASN A 231 -1.25 -4.77 -5.52
C ASN A 231 -1.48 -3.54 -4.64
N LEU A 232 -1.58 -3.73 -3.31
CA LEU A 232 -1.72 -2.64 -2.34
C LEU A 232 -0.34 -2.21 -1.86
N GLN A 233 0.05 -0.98 -2.20
CA GLN A 233 1.39 -0.45 -1.90
C GLN A 233 1.67 -0.37 -0.39
N GLU A 234 0.65 -0.13 0.43
CA GLU A 234 0.75 -0.14 1.89
C GLU A 234 1.06 -1.53 2.49
N TYR A 235 0.79 -2.60 1.75
CA TYR A 235 1.13 -3.98 2.11
C TYR A 235 2.29 -4.51 1.27
N SER A 236 3.07 -3.61 0.69
CA SER A 236 4.34 -3.95 0.10
C SER A 236 5.46 -3.79 1.13
N LYS A 237 6.28 -4.84 1.28
CA LYS A 237 7.55 -4.74 2.02
C LYS A 237 8.69 -5.08 1.08
N ASN A 238 9.82 -4.45 1.33
CA ASN A 238 11.07 -4.76 0.68
C ASN A 238 12.20 -4.83 1.70
N PHE A 239 13.26 -5.54 1.34
CA PHE A 239 14.50 -5.61 2.09
C PHE A 239 15.65 -5.89 1.12
N THR A 240 16.86 -5.50 1.50
CA THR A 240 18.04 -5.61 0.65
C THR A 240 19.05 -6.54 1.29
N CYS A 241 19.65 -7.40 0.47
CA CYS A 241 20.66 -8.36 0.88
C CYS A 241 21.98 -8.11 0.16
N TYR A 242 23.07 -8.21 0.92
CA TYR A 242 24.43 -8.21 0.40
C TYR A 242 24.97 -9.63 0.39
N ILE A 243 25.32 -10.14 -0.78
CA ILE A 243 25.92 -11.47 -0.93
C ILE A 243 27.37 -11.29 -1.39
N ASP A 244 28.31 -11.80 -0.60
CA ASP A 244 29.75 -11.71 -0.85
C ASP A 244 30.36 -13.11 -0.99
N THR A 245 31.39 -13.26 -1.80
CA THR A 245 32.10 -14.52 -2.02
C THR A 245 33.25 -14.78 -1.03
N GLY A 246 33.53 -13.82 -0.15
CA GLY A 246 34.60 -13.90 0.85
C GLY A 246 36.02 -13.85 0.27
N ARG A 247 36.19 -13.67 -1.04
CA ARG A 247 37.50 -13.57 -1.72
C ARG A 247 38.27 -12.32 -1.32
N GLU A 248 37.58 -11.22 -1.00
CA GLU A 248 38.25 -9.93 -0.70
C GLU A 248 39.11 -9.97 0.58
N ASN A 249 38.79 -10.83 1.56
CA ASN A 249 39.50 -10.85 2.85
C ASN A 249 40.84 -11.62 2.84
N LYS A 250 41.17 -12.35 1.77
CA LYS A 250 42.48 -13.06 1.67
C LYS A 250 43.53 -12.32 0.84
N LEU A 251 43.14 -11.32 0.04
CA LEU A 251 44.05 -10.63 -0.88
C LEU A 251 44.61 -9.30 -0.33
N HIS A 252 44.40 -8.98 0.95
CA HIS A 252 44.90 -7.75 1.59
C HIS A 252 45.83 -7.97 2.80
N LYS A 253 46.45 -9.16 2.89
CA LYS A 253 47.70 -9.37 3.66
C LYS A 253 48.87 -9.79 2.78
N VAL A 254 48.82 -9.50 1.48
CA VAL A 254 50.06 -9.31 0.73
C VAL A 254 50.49 -7.89 1.03
N HIS A 255 51.58 -7.78 1.78
CA HIS A 255 52.31 -6.55 2.01
C HIS A 255 52.77 -6.02 0.65
N THR A 256 51.88 -5.36 -0.10
CA THR A 256 52.26 -4.51 -1.20
C THR A 256 52.96 -3.33 -0.57
N GLN A 257 54.29 -3.45 -0.42
CA GLN A 257 55.17 -2.31 -0.57
C GLN A 257 54.84 -1.70 -1.93
N THR A 258 53.90 -0.76 -1.94
CA THR A 258 53.72 0.13 -3.08
C THR A 258 54.96 1.01 -3.11
N PRO A 259 55.79 0.97 -4.16
CA PRO A 259 56.81 1.98 -4.37
C PRO A 259 56.15 3.37 -4.37
N ASP A 260 56.81 4.35 -3.73
CA ASP A 260 56.41 5.74 -3.54
C ASP A 260 56.20 6.52 -4.86
N TYR A 261 55.23 6.12 -5.69
CA TYR A 261 54.84 6.84 -6.90
C TYR A 261 53.75 7.89 -6.65
N ALA A 262 53.05 7.84 -5.51
CA ALA A 262 51.98 8.79 -5.16
C ALA A 262 52.50 10.20 -4.80
N LEU A 263 53.75 10.32 -4.36
CA LEU A 263 54.40 11.61 -4.11
C LEU A 263 54.86 12.30 -5.40
N ALA A 264 55.14 11.54 -6.46
CA ALA A 264 55.60 12.10 -7.74
C ALA A 264 54.45 12.62 -8.62
N THR A 265 53.29 11.97 -8.60
CA THR A 265 52.13 12.36 -9.44
C THR A 265 51.36 13.56 -8.89
N SER A 266 51.30 13.72 -7.56
CA SER A 266 50.68 14.89 -6.92
C SER A 266 51.44 16.20 -7.20
N GLY A 267 52.77 16.15 -7.28
CA GLY A 267 53.61 17.30 -7.65
C GLY A 267 53.36 17.82 -9.08
N LEU A 268 53.18 16.91 -10.05
CA LEU A 268 52.88 17.27 -11.43
C LEU A 268 51.51 17.92 -11.58
N ILE A 269 50.50 17.46 -10.85
CA ILE A 269 49.16 18.06 -10.86
C ILE A 269 49.20 19.47 -10.26
N ILE A 270 49.88 19.66 -9.12
CA ILE A 270 50.00 20.99 -8.50
C ILE A 270 50.79 21.96 -9.40
N SER A 271 51.85 21.50 -10.06
CA SER A 271 52.64 22.32 -10.99
C SER A 271 51.85 22.73 -12.23
N THR A 272 51.00 21.84 -12.76
CA THR A 272 50.17 22.14 -13.94
C THR A 272 49.04 23.11 -13.61
N ILE A 273 48.40 22.95 -12.44
CA ILE A 273 47.37 23.89 -11.96
C ILE A 273 47.97 25.28 -11.71
N THR A 274 49.14 25.37 -11.07
CA THR A 274 49.79 26.68 -10.83
C THR A 274 50.19 27.37 -12.13
N LEU A 275 50.69 26.64 -13.13
CA LEU A 275 51.00 27.20 -14.45
C LEU A 275 49.74 27.75 -15.15
N LEU A 276 48.62 27.03 -15.09
CA LEU A 276 47.34 27.47 -15.66
C LEU A 276 46.81 28.75 -14.99
N ILE A 277 46.91 28.85 -13.66
CA ILE A 277 46.52 30.05 -12.92
C ILE A 277 47.38 31.26 -13.34
N LEU A 278 48.70 31.08 -13.46
CA LEU A 278 49.60 32.15 -13.91
C LEU A 278 49.30 32.59 -15.35
N LEU A 279 49.02 31.64 -16.25
CA LEU A 279 48.60 31.92 -17.62
C LEU A 279 47.29 32.73 -17.66
N MET A 280 46.30 32.34 -16.87
CA MET A 280 45.01 33.06 -16.77
C MET A 280 45.19 34.48 -16.23
N GLN A 281 46.02 34.67 -15.20
CA GLN A 281 46.33 36.01 -14.68
C GLN A 281 47.07 36.88 -15.71
N PHE A 282 47.99 36.30 -16.48
CA PHE A 282 48.69 37.00 -17.55
C PHE A 282 47.73 37.42 -18.67
N LEU A 283 46.85 36.52 -19.11
CA LEU A 283 45.83 36.81 -20.11
C LEU A 283 44.87 37.91 -19.64
N MET A 284 44.41 37.87 -18.39
CA MET A 284 43.58 38.94 -17.81
C MET A 284 44.31 40.29 -17.80
N ARG A 285 45.58 40.34 -17.37
CA ARG A 285 46.36 41.59 -17.38
C ARG A 285 46.57 42.13 -18.80
N SER A 286 46.82 41.26 -19.77
CA SER A 286 46.93 41.63 -21.19
C SER A 286 45.62 42.22 -21.72
N PHE A 287 44.49 41.60 -21.36
CA PHE A 287 43.16 42.06 -21.73
C PHE A 287 42.82 43.43 -21.12
N GLN A 288 43.09 43.62 -19.83
CA GLN A 288 42.90 44.92 -19.16
C GLN A 288 43.72 46.04 -19.80
N LYS A 289 44.98 45.79 -20.18
CA LYS A 289 45.80 46.77 -20.91
C LYS A 289 45.20 47.13 -22.27
N ARG A 290 44.62 46.16 -22.99
CA ARG A 290 43.93 46.42 -24.26
C ARG A 290 42.67 47.25 -24.05
N LEU A 291 41.88 46.96 -23.02
CA LEU A 291 40.68 47.74 -22.67
C LEU A 291 41.03 49.19 -22.31
N GLN A 292 42.04 49.43 -21.48
CA GLN A 292 42.50 50.78 -21.15
C GLN A 292 42.97 51.56 -22.39
N LYS A 293 43.60 50.88 -23.35
CA LYS A 293 43.99 51.49 -24.62
C LYS A 293 42.76 51.88 -25.47
N ILE A 294 41.78 50.98 -25.59
CA ILE A 294 40.53 51.25 -26.31
C ILE A 294 39.77 52.42 -25.67
N GLU A 295 39.69 52.46 -24.34
CA GLU A 295 39.05 53.54 -23.59
C GLU A 295 39.75 54.88 -23.83
N LYS A 296 41.09 54.91 -23.81
CA LYS A 296 41.89 56.10 -24.12
C LYS A 296 41.66 56.58 -25.57
N ASP A 297 41.56 55.66 -26.52
CA ASP A 297 41.28 55.98 -27.93
C ASP A 297 39.84 56.48 -28.13
N MET A 298 38.85 55.92 -27.42
CA MET A 298 37.46 56.39 -27.43
C MET A 298 37.32 57.80 -26.83
N ASN A 299 37.96 58.07 -25.69
CA ASN A 299 37.96 59.39 -25.08
C ASN A 299 38.64 60.44 -25.98
N ARG A 300 39.68 60.05 -26.73
CA ARG A 300 40.30 60.91 -27.74
C ARG A 300 39.33 61.24 -28.88
N ARG A 301 38.56 60.26 -29.38
CA ARG A 301 37.52 60.50 -30.41
C ARG A 301 36.37 61.38 -29.90
N LYS A 302 35.91 61.19 -28.67
CA LYS A 302 34.87 62.04 -28.07
C LYS A 302 35.33 63.50 -27.98
N PHE A 303 36.57 63.75 -27.55
CA PHE A 303 37.16 65.09 -27.52
C PHE A 303 37.14 65.78 -28.90
N PHE A 304 37.44 65.06 -29.98
CA PHE A 304 37.34 65.60 -31.34
C PHE A 304 35.90 65.83 -31.81
N SER A 305 34.92 65.03 -31.36
CA SER A 305 33.50 65.24 -31.72
C SER A 305 32.86 66.45 -31.06
N SER A 306 33.37 66.90 -29.91
CA SER A 306 32.93 68.12 -29.21
C SER A 306 33.45 69.43 -29.82
N ILE A 307 34.37 69.38 -30.79
CA ILE A 307 34.89 70.57 -31.50
C ILE A 307 34.09 70.86 -32.79
N HIS A 308 33.21 69.96 -33.24
CA HIS A 308 32.44 70.11 -34.49
C HIS A 308 30.92 69.99 -34.35
N LYS A 309 30.35 70.55 -33.27
CA LYS A 309 28.89 70.77 -33.20
C LYS A 309 28.58 72.26 -33.03
N ILE A 310 28.78 72.98 -34.13
CA ILE A 310 28.06 74.21 -34.46
C ILE A 310 27.30 73.86 -35.75
N ASP A 311 26.00 74.17 -35.73
CA ASP A 311 25.02 74.13 -36.81
C ASP A 311 24.64 72.75 -37.39
N ASP A 312 23.45 72.27 -37.03
CA ASP A 312 22.35 72.25 -38.00
C ASP A 312 21.03 71.79 -37.35
N GLU A 313 20.05 72.69 -37.48
CA GLU A 313 18.62 72.47 -37.31
C GLU A 313 18.10 71.57 -38.46
N SER A 314 17.23 70.60 -38.17
CA SER A 314 15.88 70.58 -38.74
C SER A 314 15.07 69.32 -38.40
N PRO A 315 13.74 69.45 -38.36
CA PRO A 315 12.76 68.46 -37.92
C PRO A 315 12.25 67.58 -39.07
N MET A 316 11.64 66.44 -38.72
CA MET A 316 10.44 65.79 -39.31
C MET A 316 10.28 64.43 -38.58
N GLU A 317 9.24 64.18 -37.79
CA GLU A 317 7.82 63.93 -38.13
C GLU A 317 7.54 62.47 -38.55
N GLY A 318 6.57 61.85 -37.86
CA GLY A 318 5.88 60.59 -38.23
C GLY A 318 6.66 59.29 -37.96
N GLU A 319 6.11 58.19 -37.50
CA GLU A 319 4.72 57.74 -37.35
C GLU A 319 4.63 56.63 -36.29
N ARG A 320 3.47 56.60 -35.61
CA ARG A 320 2.91 55.45 -34.88
C ARG A 320 2.77 54.23 -35.78
N LYS A 321 3.06 53.02 -35.25
CA LYS A 321 2.16 51.86 -35.39
C LYS A 321 2.13 51.00 -34.14
N VAL A 322 0.89 50.68 -33.77
CA VAL A 322 0.39 49.84 -32.68
C VAL A 322 0.16 48.44 -33.26
N TYR A 323 0.59 47.38 -32.57
CA TYR A 323 0.09 46.01 -32.71
C TYR A 323 0.10 45.43 -31.29
N GLU A 324 -1.05 45.35 -30.60
CA GLU A 324 -2.14 44.37 -30.71
C GLU A 324 -1.77 43.01 -30.08
N GLN A 325 -2.47 42.73 -28.97
CA GLN A 325 -2.29 41.58 -28.07
C GLN A 325 -3.07 40.37 -28.58
N ILE A 326 -2.49 39.17 -28.42
CA ILE A 326 -3.16 37.87 -28.63
C ILE A 326 -3.37 37.23 -27.24
N PRO A 327 -4.60 36.82 -26.86
CA PRO A 327 -4.80 35.99 -25.68
C PRO A 327 -4.70 34.49 -26.02
N LEU A 328 -4.01 33.74 -25.18
CA LEU A 328 -3.94 32.28 -25.18
C LEU A 328 -5.02 31.73 -24.24
N ASN A 329 -5.91 30.90 -24.79
CA ASN A 329 -6.80 30.01 -24.05
C ASN A 329 -6.34 28.56 -24.23
N GLY A 330 -6.40 27.78 -23.14
CA GLY A 330 -6.56 26.33 -23.13
C GLY A 330 -5.29 25.50 -22.92
N ILE A 331 -5.16 24.85 -21.76
CA ILE A 331 -5.52 23.43 -21.49
C ILE A 331 -5.87 23.30 -20.01
#